data_AF-A0A8T4J9B0-F1
#
_entry.id   AF-A0A8T4J9B0-F1
#
_cell.length_a   1.000
_cell.length_b   1.000
_cell.length_c   1.000
_cell.angle_alpha   90.00
_cell.angle_beta   90.00
_cell.angle_gamma   90.00
#
_symmetry.space_group_name_H-M   'P 1'
#
loop_
_entity.id
_entity.type
_entity.pdbx_description
1 polymer ?
#
loop_
_entity_poly.entity_id
_entity_poly.type
_entity_poly.pdbx_seq_one_letter_code
_entity_poly.pdbx_strand_id
1 'polypeptide(L)' 'MENITKIINENADSITIGSASKGGSVKIYGDFSKVEEFNKKIDNARKVKMYANANLMVNI' A
#
# COMPACT_ATOMS: atom_id res chain seq x y z
N MET A 1 -1.78 30.04 -16.96
CA MET A 1 -1.64 29.57 -15.57
C MET A 1 -2.24 28.17 -15.55
N GLU A 2 -1.40 27.14 -15.48
CA GLU A 2 -1.90 25.76 -15.56
C GLU A 2 -2.54 25.35 -14.24
N ASN A 3 -3.66 24.65 -14.33
CA ASN A 3 -4.29 24.03 -13.16
C ASN A 3 -4.90 22.70 -13.59
N ILE A 4 -4.27 21.60 -13.19
CA ILE A 4 -4.85 20.26 -13.29
C ILE A 4 -5.09 19.80 -11.86
N THR A 5 -6.34 19.94 -11.41
CA THR A 5 -6.81 19.35 -10.16
C THR A 5 -7.64 18.12 -10.51
N LYS A 6 -7.11 16.93 -10.26
CA LYS A 6 -7.85 15.67 -10.38
C LYS A 6 -8.12 15.12 -8.97
N ILE A 7 -9.31 15.37 -8.44
CA ILE A 7 -9.79 14.69 -7.23
C ILE A 7 -10.24 13.29 -7.67
N ILE A 8 -9.31 12.32 -7.65
CA ILE A 8 -9.66 10.90 -7.79
C ILE A 8 -10.18 10.46 -6.41
N ASN A 9 -11.47 10.66 -6.16
CA ASN A 9 -12.13 10.09 -4.99
C ASN A 9 -13.32 9.25 -5.45
N GLU A 10 -13.01 8.07 -5.98
CA GLU A 10 -13.98 6.98 -6.12
C GLU A 10 -13.53 5.94 -5.10
N ASN A 11 -14.34 5.74 -4.05
CA ASN A 11 -14.13 4.84 -2.91
C ASN A 11 -13.25 3.62 -3.23
N ALA A 12 -11.93 3.79 -3.15
CA ALA A 12 -11.01 2.70 -3.41
C ALA A 12 -11.11 1.77 -2.20
N ASP A 13 -11.63 0.57 -2.43
CA ASP A 13 -11.57 -0.49 -1.45
C ASP A 13 -10.14 -0.60 -0.91
N SER A 14 -10.01 -0.89 0.38
CA SER A 14 -8.69 -0.95 0.99
C SER A 14 -8.54 -2.13 1.91
N ILE A 15 -7.31 -2.66 1.93
CA ILE A 15 -6.90 -3.68 2.88
C ILE A 15 -5.72 -3.14 3.70
N THR A 16 -5.75 -3.39 5.00
CA THR A 16 -4.65 -3.06 5.91
C THR A 16 -3.98 -4.34 6.34
N ILE A 17 -2.66 -4.44 6.10
CA ILE A 17 -1.86 -5.63 6.41
C ILE A 17 -0.88 -5.28 7.53
N GLY A 18 -1.02 -5.98 8.67
CA GLY A 18 -0.21 -5.78 9.88
C GLY A 18 -1.02 -5.20 11.03
N SER A 19 -0.36 -5.02 12.18
CA SER A 19 -0.97 -4.44 13.37
C SER A 19 -0.59 -2.97 13.48
N ALA A 20 -1.60 -2.09 13.54
CA ALA A 20 -1.41 -0.66 13.77
C ALA A 20 -0.65 -0.38 15.08
N SER A 21 -0.86 -1.22 16.09
CA SER A 21 -0.30 -1.09 17.44
C SER A 21 1.23 -1.27 17.50
N LYS A 22 1.85 -1.86 16.48
CA LYS A 22 3.29 -2.19 16.48
C LYS A 22 4.11 -1.43 15.43
N GLY A 23 3.55 -0.36 14.82
CA GLY A 23 4.31 0.52 13.93
C GLY A 23 4.75 -0.13 12.61
N GLY A 24 3.96 -1.04 12.05
CA GLY A 24 4.33 -1.78 10.83
C GLY A 24 3.15 -2.14 9.92
N SER A 25 2.05 -1.41 10.00
CA SER A 25 0.88 -1.62 9.14
C SER A 25 1.06 -0.94 7.80
N VAL A 26 0.73 -1.64 6.71
CA VAL A 26 0.67 -1.08 5.36
C VAL A 26 -0.78 -1.10 4.90
N LYS A 27 -1.31 0.05 4.50
CA LYS A 27 -2.64 0.17 3.90
C LYS A 27 -2.51 0.24 2.38
N ILE A 28 -3.30 -0.56 1.68
CA ILE A 28 -3.26 -0.72 0.24
C ILE A 28 -4.65 -0.41 -0.31
N TYR A 29 -4.71 0.49 -1.28
CA TYR A 29 -5.95 0.94 -1.92
C TYR A 29 -6.10 0.35 -3.33
N GLY A 30 -7.30 -0.09 -3.68
CA GLY A 30 -7.62 -0.68 -4.97
C GLY A 30 -9.12 -0.84 -5.18
N ASP A 31 -9.48 -1.80 -6.03
CA ASP A 31 -10.85 -2.09 -6.44
C ASP A 31 -11.02 -3.60 -6.31
N PHE A 32 -11.90 -4.06 -5.42
CA PHE A 32 -12.09 -5.49 -5.17
C PHE A 32 -12.74 -6.22 -6.35
N SER A 33 -13.35 -5.49 -7.29
CA SER A 33 -13.86 -6.09 -8.54
C SER A 33 -12.74 -6.45 -9.52
N LYS A 34 -11.55 -5.84 -9.38
CA LYS A 34 -10.36 -6.08 -10.20
C LYS A 34 -9.29 -6.87 -9.44
N VAL A 35 -9.64 -8.09 -9.06
CA VAL A 35 -8.83 -8.95 -8.17
C VAL A 35 -7.38 -9.10 -8.63
N GLU A 36 -7.12 -9.32 -9.92
CA GLU A 36 -5.75 -9.49 -10.43
C GLU A 36 -4.89 -8.22 -10.28
N GLU A 37 -5.46 -7.05 -10.59
CA GLU A 37 -4.76 -5.77 -10.41
C GLU A 37 -4.51 -5.50 -8.93
N PHE A 38 -5.47 -5.85 -8.08
CA PHE A 38 -5.36 -5.62 -6.66
C PHE A 38 -4.36 -6.57 -5.99
N ASN A 39 -4.29 -7.83 -6.41
CA ASN A 39 -3.27 -8.80 -5.98
C ASN A 39 -1.85 -8.32 -6.32
N LYS A 40 -1.63 -7.76 -7.52
CA LYS A 40 -0.33 -7.18 -7.90
C LYS A 40 0.10 -6.05 -6.95
N LYS A 41 -0.84 -5.20 -6.52
CA LYS A 41 -0.57 -4.14 -5.53
C LYS A 41 -0.19 -4.73 -4.17
N ILE A 42 -0.86 -5.80 -3.74
CA ILE A 42 -0.56 -6.51 -2.50
C ILE A 42 0.85 -7.11 -2.53
N ASP A 43 1.22 -7.80 -3.61
CA ASP A 43 2.55 -8.40 -3.75
C ASP A 43 3.66 -7.36 -3.72
N ASN A 44 3.47 -6.23 -4.41
CA ASN A 44 4.42 -5.12 -4.40
C ASN A 44 4.56 -4.51 -3.02
N ALA A 45 3.46 -4.25 -2.32
CA ALA A 45 3.49 -3.73 -0.96
C ALA A 45 4.23 -4.67 0.00
N ARG A 46 4.06 -5.98 -0.14
CA ARG A 46 4.77 -6.99 0.64
C ARG A 46 6.28 -6.96 0.38
N LYS A 47 6.70 -6.87 -0.88
CA LYS A 47 8.13 -6.76 -1.25
C LYS A 47 8.77 -5.52 -0.64
N VAL A 48 8.11 -4.36 -0.74
CA VAL A 48 8.59 -3.11 -0.15
C VAL A 48 8.70 -3.22 1.37
N LYS A 49 7.70 -3.80 2.03
CA LYS A 49 7.74 -4.04 3.48
C LYS A 49 8.90 -4.96 3.89
N MET A 50 9.11 -6.04 3.15
CA MET A 50 10.24 -6.96 3.41
C MET A 50 11.58 -6.25 3.24
N TYR A 51 11.74 -5.45 2.18
CA TYR A 51 12.94 -4.66 1.96
C TYR A 51 13.18 -3.65 3.09
N ALA A 52 12.15 -2.90 3.50
CA ALA A 52 12.26 -1.95 4.60
C ALA A 52 12.68 -2.64 5.92
N ASN A 53 12.07 -3.78 6.25
CA ASN A 53 12.45 -4.56 7.44
C ASN A 53 13.87 -5.09 7.37
N ALA A 54 14.31 -5.59 6.20
CA ALA A 54 15.66 -6.09 6.02
C ALA A 54 16.71 -4.98 6.20
N ASN A 55 16.47 -3.77 5.68
CA ASN A 55 17.40 -2.65 5.82
C ASN A 55 17.34 -2.00 7.21
N LEU A 56 16.17 -1.99 7.86
CA LEU A 56 16.06 -1.57 9.27
C LEU A 56 16.91 -2.49 10.17
N MET A 57 16.92 -3.80 9.91
CA MET A 57 17.78 -4.74 10.66
C MET A 57 19.29 -4.57 10.39
N VAL A 58 19.67 -3.94 9.27
CA VAL A 58 21.08 -3.69 8.93
C VAL A 58 21.58 -2.36 9.53
N ASN A 59 20.68 -1.44 9.86
CA ASN A 59 21.00 -0.12 10.43
C ASN A 59 20.80 -0.05 11.96
N ILE A 60 20.69 -1.19 12.65
CA ILE A 60 20.64 -1.29 14.12
C ILE A 60 21.95 -1.89 14.63
#